data_AF-A0A1H9XNR1-F1
#
_entry.id   AF-A0A1H9XNR1-F1
#
_cell.length_a   1.000
_cell.length_b   1.000
_cell.length_c   1.000
_cell.angle_alpha   90.00
_cell.angle_beta   90.00
_cell.angle_gamma   90.00
#
_symmetry.space_group_name_H-M   'P 1'
#
loop_
_entity.id
_entity.type
_entity.pdbx_description
1 polymer ?
#
loop_
_entity_poly.entity_id
_entity_poly.type
_entity_poly.pdbx_seq_one_letter_code
_entity_poly.pdbx_strand_id
1 'polypeptide(L)' 'MLHLAVFGAGRIGHVHATNAASQTSVRVRYLVDPIESEARS' A
#
# COMPACT_ATOMS: atom_id res chain seq x y z
N MET A 1 -15.97 7.24 0.98
CA MET A 1 -14.88 6.35 1.45
C MET A 1 -14.35 5.60 0.24
N LEU A 2 -13.09 5.80 -0.14
CA LEU A 2 -12.44 5.15 -1.28
C LEU A 2 -11.60 3.96 -0.80
N HIS A 3 -11.77 2.80 -1.43
CA HIS A 3 -11.00 1.60 -1.10
C HIS A 3 -9.93 1.38 -2.16
N LEU A 4 -8.68 1.23 -1.73
CA LEU A 4 -7.53 1.09 -2.63
C LEU A 4 -6.82 -0.25 -2.47
N ALA A 5 -6.32 -0.76 -3.60
CA ALA A 5 -5.30 -1.79 -3.66
C ALA A 5 -4.02 -1.17 -4.24
N VAL A 6 -2.88 -1.44 -3.62
CA VAL A 6 -1.56 -1.00 -4.12
C VAL A 6 -0.83 -2.21 -4.67
N PHE A 7 -0.45 -2.13 -5.95
CA PHE A 7 0.34 -3.15 -6.64
C PHE A 7 1.80 -2.71 -6.72
N GLY A 8 2.69 -3.57 -6.26
CA GLY A 8 4.08 -3.26 -5.95
C GLY A 8 4.20 -2.68 -4.54
N ALA A 9 4.81 -3.44 -3.63
CA ALA A 9 5.10 -3.07 -2.23
C ALA A 9 6.58 -2.71 -2.03
N GLY A 10 7.31 -2.44 -3.12
CA GLY A 10 8.64 -1.84 -3.06
C GLY A 10 8.62 -0.40 -2.53
N ARG A 11 9.77 0.29 -2.64
CA ARG A 11 9.97 1.64 -2.07
C ARG A 11 8.86 2.65 -2.39
N ILE A 12 8.46 2.73 -3.66
CA ILE A 12 7.43 3.69 -4.11
C ILE A 12 6.03 3.25 -3.67
N GLY A 13 5.75 1.95 -3.72
CA GLY A 13 4.51 1.38 -3.21
C GLY A 13 4.29 1.70 -1.74
N HIS A 14 5.33 1.60 -0.93
CA HIS A 14 5.31 1.97 0.49
C HIS A 14 4.97 3.45 0.69
N VAL A 15 5.63 4.37 -0.03
CA VAL A 15 5.35 5.81 0.08
C VAL A 15 3.89 6.12 -0.30
N HIS A 16 3.39 5.55 -1.40
CA HIS A 16 2.01 5.78 -1.82
C HIS A 16 1.00 5.15 -0.85
N ALA A 17 1.24 3.94 -0.37
CA ALA A 17 0.37 3.29 0.61
C ALA A 17 0.28 4.11 1.91
N THR A 18 1.41 4.59 2.43
CA THR A 18 1.46 5.42 3.64
C THR A 18 0.74 6.76 3.44
N ASN A 19 1.01 7.45 2.33
CA ASN A 19 0.35 8.72 2.03
C ASN A 19 -1.15 8.56 1.76
N ALA A 20 -1.56 7.44 1.18
CA ALA A 20 -2.97 7.13 0.95
C ALA A 20 -3.68 6.79 2.27
N ALA A 21 -3.04 6.01 3.15
CA ALA A 21 -3.59 5.63 4.44
C ALA A 21 -3.75 6.81 5.42
N SER A 22 -3.02 7.91 5.22
CA SER A 22 -3.17 9.13 6.04
C SER A 22 -4.37 9.99 5.65
N GLN A 23 -5.03 9.71 4.53
CA GLN A 23 -6.21 10.45 4.08
C GLN A 23 -7.48 9.87 4.73
N THR A 24 -8.24 10.68 5.47
CA THR A 24 -9.45 10.25 6.19
C THR A 24 -10.53 9.63 5.30
N SER A 25 -10.55 9.97 4.01
CA SER A 25 -11.52 9.47 3.03
C SER A 25 -11.07 8.18 2.33
N VAL A 26 -9.88 7.65 2.63
CA VAL A 26 -9.25 6.53 1.92
C VAL A 26 -8.96 5.37 2.88
N ARG A 27 -9.11 4.15 2.36
CA ARG A 27 -8.71 2.92 3.05
C ARG A 27 -7.90 2.04 2.10
N VAL A 28 -6.62 1.85 2.38
CA VAL A 28 -5.79 0.84 1.70
C VAL A 28 -6.17 -0.53 2.25
N ARG A 29 -6.73 -1.39 1.39
CA ARG A 29 -7.26 -2.71 1.75
C ARG A 29 -6.30 -3.84 1.38
N TYR A 30 -5.50 -3.64 0.34
CA TYR A 30 -4.60 -4.64 -0.19
C TYR A 30 -3.26 -4.01 -0.55
N LEU A 31 -2.19 -4.68 -0.15
CA LEU A 31 -0.84 -4.50 -0.70
C LEU A 31 -0.51 -5.80 -1.43
N VAL A 32 -0.18 -5.71 -2.71
CA VAL A 32 0.07 -6.87 -3.58
C VAL A 32 1.46 -6.73 -4.16
N ASP A 33 2.34 -7.69 -3.92
CA ASP A 33 3.65 -7.76 -4.55
C ASP A 33 3.96 -9.23 -4.90
N PRO A 34 4.44 -9.53 -6.12
CA PRO A 34 4.78 -10.90 -6.51
C PRO A 34 6.05 -11.43 -5.85
N ILE A 35 6.85 -10.57 -5.21
CA ILE A 35 8.08 -10.95 -4.52
C ILE A 35 7.82 -10.87 -3.01
N GLU A 36 7.81 -12.03 -2.36
CA GLU A 36 7.79 -12.14 -0.91
C GLU A 36 9.17 -11.71 -0.35
N SER A 37 9.19 -10.80 0.61
CA SER A 37 10.43 -10.31 1.22
C SER A 37 10.17 -9.87 2.66
N GLU A 38 11.01 -10.33 3.59
CA GLU A 38 10.88 -10.05 5.04
C GLU A 38 10.99 -8.56 5.41
N ALA A 39 11.61 -7.73 4.56
CA ALA A 39 11.65 -6.28 4.75
C ALA A 39 10.31 -5.58 4.43
N ARG A 40 9.24 -6.35 4.18
CA ARG A 40 7.94 -5.88 3.66
C ARG A 40 6.73 -6.30 4.52
N SER A 41 6.94 -6.78 5.74
CA SER A 41 5.88 -7.12 6.72
C SER A 41 5.76 -6.08 7.83
#